data_AF-A0A8T1D598-F1
#
_entry.id   AF-A0A8T1D598-F1
#
_cell.length_a   1.000
_cell.length_b   1.000
_cell.length_c   1.000
_cell.angle_alpha   90.00
_cell.angle_beta   90.00
_cell.angle_gamma   90.00
#
_symmetry.space_group_name_H-M   'P 1'
#
loop_
_entity.id
_entity.type
_entity.pdbx_description
1 polymer ?
#
loop_
_entity_poly.entity_id
_entity_poly.type
_entity_poly.pdbx_seq_one_letter_code
_entity_poly.pdbx_strand_id
1 'polypeptide(L)'
;MLVCLDRKVVSLFECGEHVTRATQPHSRNLTAPQKDFAKQMTRAGMKPARIRSAMLLHFGLRPNELPALQKVQNVVCYYRRTKLRGSDTTVTIVAAVQWLAFNGGKDEQEPFTFGWDLDREGIIVVGNGSGEKPFLVGFPPKALLSQAS
;
A
#
# COMPACT_ATOMS: atom_id res chain seq x y z
N MET A 1 14.17 -26.90 -40.95
CA MET A 1 14.17 -28.24 -41.56
C MET A 1 14.80 -28.11 -42.93
N LEU A 2 16.05 -28.54 -43.07
CA LEU A 2 16.74 -28.60 -44.36
C LEU A 2 16.54 -29.99 -44.94
N VAL A 3 16.04 -30.05 -46.17
CA VAL A 3 15.82 -31.32 -46.89
C VAL A 3 16.71 -31.32 -48.13
N CYS A 4 17.55 -32.34 -48.25
CA CYS A 4 18.35 -32.54 -49.45
C CYS A 4 17.53 -33.42 -50.42
N LEU A 5 17.05 -32.81 -51.51
CA LEU A 5 16.11 -33.45 -52.44
C LEU A 5 16.73 -34.57 -53.30
N ASP A 6 18.06 -34.62 -53.38
CA ASP A 6 18.78 -35.60 -54.20
C ASP A 6 18.84 -37.00 -53.54
N ARG A 7 19.03 -37.05 -52.21
CA ARG A 7 19.13 -38.31 -51.45
C ARG A 7 17.90 -38.64 -50.61
N LYS A 8 16.88 -37.76 -50.62
CA LYS A 8 15.66 -37.86 -49.79
C LYS A 8 15.95 -38.07 -48.29
N VAL A 9 17.03 -37.50 -47.77
CA VAL A 9 17.37 -37.55 -46.34
C VAL A 9 16.97 -36.24 -45.67
N VAL A 10 16.25 -36.36 -44.55
CA VAL A 10 15.80 -35.23 -43.73
C VAL A 10 16.68 -35.12 -42.49
N SER A 11 17.25 -33.94 -42.25
CA SER A 11 17.93 -33.63 -41.00
C SER A 11 16.93 -33.02 -40.01
N LEU A 12 16.64 -33.75 -38.94
CA LEU A 12 15.89 -33.29 -37.77
C LEU A 12 16.90 -32.83 -36.72
N PHE A 13 16.96 -31.51 -36.49
CA PHE A 13 17.70 -30.95 -35.36
C PHE A 13 16.71 -30.74 -34.22
N GLU A 14 16.83 -31.54 -33.15
CA GLU A 14 16.18 -31.25 -31.87
C GLU A 14 16.94 -30.11 -31.18
N CYS A 15 16.33 -28.93 -31.12
CA CYS A 15 16.79 -27.88 -30.21
C CYS A 15 16.32 -28.23 -28.80
N GLY A 16 17.27 -28.72 -27.98
CA GLY A 16 17.33 -28.66 -26.52
C GLY A 16 16.07 -29.00 -25.71
N GLU A 17 16.20 -29.91 -24.75
CA GLU A 17 15.17 -30.12 -23.73
C GLU A 17 14.68 -28.78 -23.15
N HIS A 18 13.38 -28.50 -23.29
CA HIS A 18 12.71 -27.46 -22.54
C HIS A 18 12.64 -27.90 -21.07
N VAL A 19 13.74 -27.72 -20.33
CA VAL A 19 13.75 -27.90 -18.88
C VAL A 19 13.03 -26.73 -18.25
N THR A 20 11.70 -26.75 -18.30
CA THR A 20 10.89 -25.81 -17.51
C THR A 20 11.03 -26.28 -16.07
N ARG A 21 11.90 -25.60 -15.29
CA ARG A 21 12.09 -25.88 -13.87
C ARG A 21 10.72 -25.89 -13.20
N ALA A 22 10.34 -27.03 -12.61
CA ALA A 22 9.07 -27.17 -11.92
C ALA A 22 8.86 -25.95 -11.00
N THR A 23 7.76 -25.23 -11.22
CA THR A 23 7.43 -24.05 -10.43
C THR A 23 7.45 -24.47 -8.97
N GLN A 24 8.22 -23.77 -8.13
CA GLN A 24 8.22 -24.07 -6.71
C GLN A 24 6.77 -24.02 -6.20
N PRO A 25 6.34 -24.99 -5.36
CA PRO A 25 4.98 -24.99 -4.85
C PRO A 25 4.70 -23.61 -4.26
N HIS A 26 3.70 -22.93 -4.85
CA HIS A 26 3.34 -21.57 -4.48
C HIS A 26 3.22 -21.48 -2.96
N SER A 27 3.77 -20.42 -2.37
CA SER A 27 3.70 -20.16 -0.93
C SER A 27 2.28 -20.43 -0.44
N ARG A 28 2.11 -21.38 0.50
CA ARG A 28 0.80 -21.78 1.02
C ARG A 28 -0.02 -20.53 1.36
N ASN A 29 -1.19 -20.40 0.75
CA ASN A 29 -2.11 -19.32 1.09
C ASN A 29 -2.55 -19.48 2.55
N LEU A 30 -2.81 -18.36 3.25
CA LEU A 30 -3.33 -18.43 4.62
C LEU A 30 -4.63 -19.23 4.64
N THR A 31 -4.73 -20.13 5.62
CA THR A 31 -5.98 -20.86 5.90
C THR A 31 -7.05 -19.90 6.42
N ALA A 32 -8.33 -20.31 6.38
CA ALA A 32 -9.41 -19.48 6.92
C ALA A 32 -9.18 -19.10 8.41
N PRO A 33 -8.79 -20.04 9.31
CA PRO A 33 -8.45 -19.70 10.69
C PRO A 33 -7.31 -18.68 10.81
N GLN A 34 -6.25 -18.81 10.01
CA GLN A 34 -5.13 -17.86 10.01
C GLN A 34 -5.56 -16.47 9.54
N LYS A 35 -6.46 -16.38 8.56
CA LYS A 35 -7.04 -15.10 8.12
C LYS A 35 -7.87 -14.48 9.24
N ASP A 36 -8.69 -15.25 9.93
CA ASP A 36 -9.54 -14.72 10.99
C ASP A 36 -8.72 -14.26 12.20
N PHE A 37 -7.69 -15.01 12.59
CA PHE A 37 -6.70 -14.57 13.56
C PHE A 37 -6.02 -13.27 13.12
N ALA A 38 -5.56 -13.17 11.87
CA ALA A 38 -4.94 -11.95 11.36
C ALA A 38 -5.89 -10.75 11.43
N LYS A 39 -7.18 -10.93 11.10
CA LYS A 39 -8.20 -9.88 11.23
C LYS A 39 -8.40 -9.45 12.69
N GLN A 40 -8.48 -10.41 13.62
CA GLN A 40 -8.61 -10.15 15.05
C GLN A 40 -7.42 -9.35 15.58
N MET A 41 -6.20 -9.74 15.26
CA MET A 41 -4.99 -9.03 15.70
C MET A 41 -4.85 -7.66 15.02
N THR A 42 -5.40 -7.51 13.81
CA THR A 42 -5.50 -6.20 13.15
C THR A 42 -6.46 -5.27 13.89
N ARG A 43 -7.60 -5.77 14.38
CA ARG A 43 -8.51 -4.98 15.26
C ARG A 43 -7.80 -4.50 16.52
N ALA A 44 -6.91 -5.33 17.07
CA ALA A 44 -6.06 -4.98 18.22
C ALA A 44 -4.87 -4.05 17.86
N GLY A 45 -4.80 -3.53 16.64
CA GLY A 45 -3.78 -2.56 16.23
C GLY A 45 -2.38 -3.15 15.97
N MET A 46 -2.25 -4.47 15.86
CA MET A 46 -0.94 -5.10 15.67
C MET A 46 -0.41 -4.95 14.25
N LYS A 47 0.91 -4.72 14.12
CA LYS A 47 1.59 -4.64 12.83
C LYS A 47 1.66 -6.03 12.15
N PRO A 48 1.58 -6.12 10.80
CA PRO A 48 1.61 -7.39 10.08
C PRO A 48 2.78 -8.32 10.43
N ALA A 49 3.98 -7.78 10.64
CA ALA A 49 5.14 -8.58 11.05
C ALA A 49 4.96 -9.22 12.43
N ARG A 50 4.38 -8.49 13.40
CA ARG A 50 4.06 -9.01 14.73
C ARG A 50 2.94 -10.05 14.67
N ILE A 51 1.94 -9.84 13.81
CA ILE A 51 0.87 -10.82 13.56
C ILE A 51 1.48 -12.12 13.02
N ARG A 52 2.39 -12.04 12.04
CA ARG A 52 3.09 -13.22 11.51
C ARG A 52 3.85 -13.97 12.59
N SER A 53 4.60 -13.27 13.45
CA SER A 53 5.33 -13.92 14.55
C SER A 53 4.38 -14.55 15.57
N ALA A 54 3.25 -13.89 15.88
CA ALA A 54 2.26 -14.44 16.81
C ALA A 54 1.60 -15.73 16.29
N MET A 55 1.55 -15.94 14.97
CA MET A 55 1.05 -17.19 14.39
C MET A 55 1.89 -18.41 14.77
N LEU A 56 3.19 -18.26 15.06
CA LEU A 56 4.03 -19.36 15.56
C LEU A 56 3.44 -19.96 16.83
N LEU A 57 3.14 -19.08 17.80
CA LEU A 57 2.64 -19.49 19.11
C LEU A 57 1.17 -19.91 19.04
N HIS A 58 0.35 -19.16 18.30
CA HIS A 58 -1.10 -19.38 18.28
C HIS A 58 -1.50 -20.66 17.52
N PHE A 59 -0.77 -21.02 16.47
CA PHE A 59 -1.06 -22.19 15.64
C PHE A 59 -0.03 -23.33 15.81
N GLY A 60 0.96 -23.18 16.70
CA GLY A 60 2.02 -24.17 16.89
C GLY A 60 2.88 -24.39 15.63
N LEU A 61 3.04 -23.37 14.79
CA LEU A 61 3.75 -23.48 13.52
C LEU A 61 5.26 -23.51 13.72
N ARG A 62 5.96 -24.25 12.86
CA ARG A 62 7.42 -24.14 12.73
C ARG A 62 7.79 -22.89 11.90
N PRO A 63 9.01 -22.34 12.05
CA PRO A 63 9.44 -21.17 11.27
C PRO A 63 9.34 -21.35 9.74
N ASN A 64 9.54 -22.57 9.24
CA ASN A 64 9.42 -22.91 7.82
C ASN A 64 7.97 -23.06 7.33
N GLU A 65 7.00 -23.14 8.23
CA GLU A 65 5.57 -23.23 7.95
C GLU A 65 4.87 -21.86 8.01
N LEU A 66 5.60 -20.81 8.40
CA LEU A 66 5.05 -19.48 8.46
C LEU A 66 4.64 -18.98 7.07
N PRO A 67 3.48 -18.32 6.95
CA PRO A 67 3.12 -17.67 5.71
C PRO A 67 4.11 -16.54 5.40
N ALA A 68 4.37 -16.33 4.11
CA ALA A 68 5.15 -15.19 3.66
C ALA A 68 4.56 -13.87 4.21
N LEU A 69 5.42 -12.92 4.60
CA LEU A 69 4.97 -11.66 5.20
C LEU A 69 3.98 -10.93 4.29
N GLN A 70 4.24 -10.94 2.98
CA GLN A 70 3.38 -10.35 1.96
C GLN A 70 1.94 -10.88 2.02
N LYS A 71 1.75 -12.17 2.32
CA LYS A 71 0.40 -12.78 2.39
C LYS A 71 -0.36 -12.28 3.61
N VAL A 72 0.32 -12.14 4.76
CA VAL A 72 -0.26 -11.55 5.97
C VAL A 72 -0.59 -10.08 5.71
N GLN A 73 0.33 -9.32 5.10
CA GLN A 73 0.11 -7.92 4.73
C GLN A 73 -1.12 -7.75 3.83
N ASN A 74 -1.28 -8.58 2.80
CA ASN A 74 -2.41 -8.49 1.89
C ASN A 74 -3.76 -8.63 2.64
N VAL A 75 -3.86 -9.61 3.54
CA VAL A 75 -5.07 -9.82 4.37
C VAL A 75 -5.31 -8.64 5.31
N VAL A 76 -4.28 -8.21 6.02
CA VAL A 76 -4.35 -7.10 6.99
C VAL A 76 -4.73 -5.79 6.30
N CYS A 77 -4.08 -5.44 5.19
CA CYS A 77 -4.34 -4.23 4.42
C CYS A 77 -5.74 -4.24 3.83
N TYR A 78 -6.16 -5.35 3.21
CA TYR A 78 -7.52 -5.47 2.68
C TYR A 78 -8.57 -5.32 3.79
N TYR A 79 -8.38 -6.03 4.91
CA TYR A 79 -9.30 -5.97 6.04
C TYR A 79 -9.38 -4.58 6.67
N ARG A 80 -8.23 -3.91 6.84
CA ARG A 80 -8.18 -2.55 7.36
C ARG A 80 -8.89 -1.55 6.45
N ARG A 81 -8.70 -1.65 5.14
CA ARG A 81 -9.38 -0.79 4.15
C ARG A 81 -10.89 -1.04 4.11
N THR A 82 -11.32 -2.30 4.14
CA THR A 82 -12.72 -2.66 3.87
C THR A 82 -13.60 -2.79 5.11
N LYS A 83 -13.03 -3.14 6.26
CA LYS A 83 -13.80 -3.50 7.48
C LYS A 83 -13.47 -2.68 8.70
N LEU A 84 -12.23 -2.20 8.81
CA LEU A 84 -11.86 -1.28 9.89
C LEU A 84 -11.96 0.18 9.47
N ARG A 85 -12.50 0.44 8.26
CA ARG A 85 -12.63 1.75 7.62
C ARG A 85 -11.42 2.59 8.01
N GLY A 86 -10.21 2.05 7.74
CA GLY A 86 -8.97 2.52 8.32
C GLY A 86 -8.97 4.04 8.29
N SER A 87 -9.12 4.64 9.47
CA SER A 87 -9.88 5.86 9.70
C SER A 87 -10.06 6.75 8.48
N ASP A 88 -11.29 7.21 8.26
CA ASP A 88 -11.59 8.40 7.47
C ASP A 88 -10.99 9.68 8.12
N THR A 89 -9.83 9.55 8.76
CA THR A 89 -8.92 10.66 9.07
C THR A 89 -8.65 11.44 7.82
N THR A 90 -8.68 10.86 6.62
CA THR A 90 -8.57 11.66 5.40
C THR A 90 -9.73 12.66 5.30
N VAL A 91 -10.99 12.24 5.45
CA VAL A 91 -12.13 13.18 5.50
C VAL A 91 -11.99 14.18 6.66
N THR A 92 -11.55 13.72 7.83
CA THR A 92 -11.40 14.60 9.01
C THR A 92 -10.26 15.62 8.83
N ILE A 93 -9.14 15.19 8.25
CA ILE A 93 -7.98 16.03 7.93
C ILE A 93 -8.33 16.96 6.79
N VAL A 94 -9.05 16.51 5.77
CA VAL A 94 -9.56 17.37 4.68
C VAL A 94 -10.44 18.46 5.28
N ALA A 95 -11.40 18.10 6.13
CA ALA A 95 -12.25 19.08 6.79
C ALA A 95 -11.43 20.06 7.65
N ALA A 96 -10.44 19.59 8.41
CA ALA A 96 -9.57 20.45 9.21
C ALA A 96 -8.70 21.37 8.35
N VAL A 97 -8.17 20.87 7.22
CA VAL A 97 -7.37 21.64 6.26
C VAL A 97 -8.23 22.71 5.58
N GLN A 98 -9.47 22.40 5.24
CA GLN A 98 -10.40 23.37 4.66
C GLN A 98 -10.83 24.41 5.70
N TRP A 99 -11.11 24.00 6.93
CA TRP A 99 -11.47 24.90 8.04
C TRP A 99 -10.31 25.84 8.40
N LEU A 100 -9.08 25.35 8.39
CA LEU A 100 -7.87 26.14 8.64
C LEU A 100 -7.36 26.91 7.42
N ALA A 101 -8.05 26.88 6.27
CA ALA A 101 -7.60 27.57 5.06
C ALA A 101 -7.40 29.07 5.30
N PHE A 102 -6.31 29.63 4.77
CA PHE A 102 -6.02 31.05 4.89
C PHE A 102 -7.12 31.92 4.27
N ASN A 103 -7.65 32.88 5.03
CA ASN A 103 -8.70 33.80 4.59
C ASN A 103 -8.31 35.29 4.77
N GLY A 104 -7.02 35.57 4.96
CA GLY A 104 -6.50 36.93 5.21
C GLY A 104 -6.68 37.44 6.64
N GLY A 105 -7.75 37.03 7.36
CA GLY A 105 -8.15 37.59 8.65
C GLY A 105 -7.60 36.92 9.92
N LYS A 106 -6.83 35.82 9.81
CA LYS A 106 -6.34 35.06 10.98
C LYS A 106 -5.32 35.83 11.85
N ASP A 107 -5.28 35.53 13.14
CA ASP A 107 -4.31 36.12 14.08
C ASP A 107 -2.86 35.76 13.69
N GLU A 108 -1.87 36.58 14.07
CA GLU A 108 -0.46 36.37 13.67
C GLU A 108 0.13 35.06 14.19
N GLN A 109 -0.36 34.58 15.33
CA GLN A 109 0.11 33.35 15.98
C GLN A 109 -0.76 32.13 15.62
N GLU A 110 -1.88 32.34 14.94
CA GLU A 110 -2.81 31.26 14.63
C GLU A 110 -2.31 30.45 13.42
N PRO A 111 -2.21 29.11 13.56
CA PRO A 111 -1.82 28.27 12.45
C PRO A 111 -2.91 28.27 11.38
N PHE A 112 -2.49 28.35 10.12
CA PHE A 112 -3.39 28.24 8.98
C PHE A 112 -2.82 27.26 7.96
N THR A 113 -3.67 26.78 7.08
CA THR A 113 -3.31 25.91 5.97
C THR A 113 -3.32 26.67 4.65
N PHE A 114 -2.38 26.31 3.80
CA PHE A 114 -2.35 26.68 2.40
C PHE A 114 -2.05 25.43 1.58
N GLY A 115 -2.56 25.37 0.35
CA GLY A 115 -2.41 24.23 -0.55
C GLY A 115 -2.03 24.70 -1.95
N TRP A 116 -1.55 23.76 -2.76
CA TRP A 116 -1.11 24.05 -4.13
C TRP A 116 -2.26 24.29 -5.10
N ASP A 117 -3.37 23.53 -4.95
CA ASP A 117 -4.48 23.51 -5.90
C ASP A 117 -5.80 23.84 -5.20
N LEU A 118 -6.70 24.54 -5.91
CA LEU A 118 -8.01 24.96 -5.44
C LEU A 118 -9.09 24.43 -6.38
N ASP A 119 -10.22 24.00 -5.84
CA ASP A 119 -11.38 23.62 -6.66
C ASP A 119 -12.11 24.85 -7.21
N ARG A 120 -13.22 24.62 -7.93
CA ARG A 120 -13.99 25.70 -8.58
C ARG A 120 -14.63 26.64 -7.56
N GLU A 121 -14.77 26.17 -6.33
CA GLU A 121 -15.34 26.87 -5.19
C GLU A 121 -14.26 27.59 -4.35
N GLY A 122 -12.98 27.48 -4.74
CA GLY A 122 -11.86 28.12 -4.07
C GLY A 122 -11.38 27.37 -2.82
N ILE A 123 -11.77 26.11 -2.64
CA ILE A 123 -11.40 25.28 -1.50
C ILE A 123 -10.14 24.47 -1.81
N ILE A 124 -9.29 24.30 -0.79
CA ILE A 124 -8.04 23.53 -0.92
C ILE A 124 -8.33 22.08 -1.33
N VAL A 125 -7.73 21.67 -2.46
CA VAL A 125 -7.75 20.29 -2.92
C VAL A 125 -6.64 19.50 -2.23
N VAL A 126 -7.06 18.57 -1.37
CA VAL A 126 -6.16 17.63 -0.70
C VAL A 126 -5.87 16.45 -1.63
N GLY A 127 -4.69 16.47 -2.25
CA GLY A 127 -4.19 15.37 -3.08
C GLY A 127 -4.00 14.06 -2.31
N ASN A 128 -3.88 12.94 -3.03
CA ASN A 128 -3.66 11.62 -2.42
C ASN A 128 -2.17 11.27 -2.24
N GLY A 129 -1.27 12.20 -2.56
CA GLY A 129 0.18 12.00 -2.48
C GLY A 129 0.78 11.25 -3.67
N SER A 130 0.02 10.99 -4.73
CA SER A 130 0.57 10.52 -6.01
C SER A 130 1.25 11.68 -6.75
N GLY A 131 2.11 11.36 -7.73
CA GLY A 131 2.72 12.39 -8.58
C GLY A 131 1.71 13.19 -9.40
N GLU A 132 0.56 12.60 -9.72
CA GLU A 132 -0.55 13.27 -10.42
C GLU A 132 -1.41 14.15 -9.50
N LYS A 133 -1.46 13.81 -8.21
CA LYS A 133 -2.24 14.53 -7.19
C LYS A 133 -1.40 14.69 -5.91
N PRO A 134 -0.34 15.51 -5.96
CA PRO A 134 0.56 15.68 -4.82
C PRO A 134 -0.18 16.24 -3.61
N PHE A 135 0.22 15.81 -2.41
CA PHE A 135 -0.32 16.33 -1.15
C PHE A 135 0.70 17.28 -0.53
N LEU A 136 0.45 18.59 -0.62
CA LEU A 136 1.26 19.62 0.01
C LEU A 136 0.34 20.52 0.86
N VAL A 137 0.50 20.47 2.18
CA VAL A 137 -0.19 21.35 3.12
C VAL A 137 0.83 21.84 4.15
N GLY A 138 1.01 23.15 4.24
CA GLY A 138 1.80 23.78 5.29
C GLY A 138 0.93 24.22 6.47
N PHE A 139 1.48 24.20 7.69
CA PHE A 139 0.85 24.74 8.90
C PHE A 139 1.74 25.79 9.60
N PRO A 140 2.12 26.90 8.92
CA PRO A 140 2.85 27.95 9.59
C PRO A 140 1.90 28.87 10.37
N PRO A 141 2.33 29.43 11.51
CA PRO A 141 1.79 30.69 11.98
C PRO A 141 2.23 31.83 11.05
N LYS A 142 1.42 32.88 10.89
CA LYS A 142 1.75 34.01 9.98
C LYS A 142 3.08 34.68 10.34
N ALA A 143 3.41 34.73 11.64
CA ALA A 143 4.68 35.26 12.14
C ALA A 143 5.93 34.58 11.51
N LEU A 144 5.79 33.34 11.04
CA LEU A 144 6.89 32.60 10.42
C LEU A 144 7.12 33.03 8.95
N LEU A 145 6.10 33.57 8.28
CA LEU A 145 6.22 34.09 6.91
C LEU A 145 6.81 35.50 6.88
N SER A 146 6.54 36.33 7.90
CA SER A 146 7.11 37.69 7.99
C SER A 146 8.61 37.71 8.34
N GLN A 147 9.14 36.62 8.92
CA GLN A 147 10.58 36.48 9.20
C GLN A 147 11.42 36.01 8.01
N ALA A 148 10.79 35.58 6.91
CA ALA A 148 11.46 35.16 5.69
C ALA A 148 11.58 36.28 4.64
N SER A 149 11.21 37.51 5.01
CA SER A 149 11.25 38.73 4.17
C SER A 149 12.55 39.50 4.33
#